data_AF-A0A7T0PDW6-F1
#
_entry.id   AF-A0A7T0PDW6-F1
#
_cell.length_a   1.000
_cell.length_b   1.000
_cell.length_c   1.000
_cell.angle_alpha   90.00
_cell.angle_beta   90.00
_cell.angle_gamma   90.00
#
_symmetry.space_group_name_H-M   'P 1'
#
loop_
_entity.id
_entity.type
_entity.pdbx_description
1 polymer ?
#
loop_
_entity_poly.entity_id
_entity_poly.type
_entity_poly.pdbx_seq_one_letter_code
_entity_poly.pdbx_strand_id
1 'polypeptide(L)'
;MSIPMRDGEWTGLSNPDEQGAVGALTITVKDGKITRSEYQTEESDGHLKDSDYGKDSSGKVFNKDYYDRAQKAVESFAQYSQKLTETGDLTQVDVISGATVAHSQFVQAAIRAISAAQGVNNDASADKIDIPGLNTGTESTDPTLDEDLGGSTN
;
A
#
# COMPACT_ATOMS: atom_id res chain seq x y z
N MET A 1 10.48 -15.84 17.87
CA MET A 1 11.66 -15.99 16.98
C MET A 1 11.25 -15.43 15.63
N SER A 2 12.00 -14.46 15.09
CA SER A 2 11.74 -13.94 13.75
C SER A 2 12.13 -15.01 12.71
N ILE A 3 11.29 -15.21 11.69
CA ILE A 3 11.61 -16.13 10.59
C ILE A 3 12.70 -15.45 9.74
N PRO A 4 13.82 -16.13 9.46
CA PRO A 4 14.88 -15.55 8.63
C PRO A 4 14.37 -15.31 7.21
N MET A 5 14.78 -14.20 6.60
CA MET A 5 14.47 -13.91 5.19
C MET A 5 15.42 -14.69 4.27
N ARG A 6 14.89 -15.20 3.16
CA ARG A 6 15.67 -15.82 2.10
C ARG A 6 16.28 -14.76 1.20
N ASP A 7 17.53 -14.96 0.82
CA ASP A 7 18.21 -14.10 -0.13
C ASP A 7 17.53 -14.14 -1.51
N GLY A 8 17.50 -13.01 -2.19
CA GLY A 8 16.83 -12.83 -3.47
C GLY A 8 16.04 -11.54 -3.56
N GLU A 9 15.27 -11.40 -4.64
CA GLU A 9 14.35 -10.29 -4.84
C GLU A 9 12.92 -10.75 -4.58
N TRP A 10 12.19 -9.95 -3.80
CA TRP A 10 10.83 -10.25 -3.37
C TRP A 10 9.95 -9.04 -3.60
N THR A 11 8.82 -9.24 -4.27
CA THR A 11 7.85 -8.17 -4.54
C THR A 11 6.58 -8.42 -3.77
N GLY A 12 6.09 -7.40 -3.08
CA GLY A 12 4.76 -7.37 -2.46
C GLY A 12 3.92 -6.25 -3.08
N LEU A 13 2.64 -6.52 -3.26
CA LEU A 13 1.67 -5.55 -3.79
C LEU A 13 0.78 -5.06 -2.65
N SER A 14 0.31 -3.82 -2.65
CA SER A 14 -0.74 -3.36 -1.74
C SER A 14 -2.12 -3.76 -2.24
N ASN A 15 -3.15 -3.52 -1.44
CA ASN A 15 -4.50 -3.45 -1.97
C ASN A 15 -4.68 -2.18 -2.82
N PRO A 16 -5.62 -2.19 -3.78
CA PRO A 16 -5.98 -0.99 -4.51
C PRO A 16 -6.49 0.09 -3.55
N ASP A 17 -6.11 1.35 -3.78
CA ASP A 17 -6.75 2.50 -3.12
C ASP A 17 -8.15 2.76 -3.71
N GLU A 18 -8.83 3.82 -3.23
CA GLU A 18 -10.16 4.20 -3.70
C GLU A 18 -10.22 4.52 -5.22
N GLN A 19 -9.08 4.81 -5.85
CA GLN A 19 -8.95 5.09 -7.28
C GLN A 19 -8.47 3.87 -8.09
N GLY A 20 -8.28 2.73 -7.41
CA GLY A 20 -7.78 1.49 -7.99
C GLY A 20 -6.26 1.43 -8.15
N ALA A 21 -5.51 2.40 -7.60
CA ALA A 21 -4.06 2.39 -7.70
C ALA A 21 -3.44 1.40 -6.71
N VAL A 22 -2.38 0.69 -7.11
CA VAL A 22 -1.72 -0.36 -6.33
C VAL A 22 -0.24 -0.01 -6.11
N GLY A 23 0.19 -0.04 -4.85
CA GLY A 23 1.60 0.07 -4.47
C GLY A 23 2.34 -1.24 -4.70
N ALA A 24 3.55 -1.19 -5.26
CA ALA A 24 4.44 -2.33 -5.41
C ALA A 24 5.77 -2.01 -4.72
N LEU A 25 6.16 -2.87 -3.77
CA LEU A 25 7.48 -2.82 -3.15
C LEU A 25 8.29 -4.03 -3.57
N THR A 26 9.46 -3.79 -4.15
CA THR A 26 10.49 -4.82 -4.38
C THR A 26 11.60 -4.64 -3.36
N ILE A 27 11.95 -5.71 -2.63
CA ILE A 27 13.09 -5.75 -1.71
C ILE A 27 14.15 -6.71 -2.22
N THR A 28 15.43 -6.36 -2.04
CA THR A 28 16.56 -7.28 -2.24
C THR A 28 17.10 -7.71 -0.90
N VAL A 29 17.05 -9.01 -0.62
CA VAL A 29 17.56 -9.61 0.62
C VAL A 29 18.91 -10.26 0.37
N LYS A 30 19.87 -10.01 1.27
CA LYS A 30 21.17 -10.69 1.34
C LYS A 30 21.53 -10.98 2.79
N ASP A 31 22.04 -12.16 3.07
CA ASP A 31 22.35 -12.65 4.42
C ASP A 31 21.17 -12.46 5.40
N GLY A 32 19.94 -12.64 4.90
CA GLY A 32 18.72 -12.44 5.67
C GLY A 32 18.41 -10.99 6.07
N LYS A 33 19.02 -10.00 5.42
CA LYS A 33 18.79 -8.56 5.62
C LYS A 33 18.34 -7.87 4.35
N ILE A 34 17.48 -6.87 4.46
CA ILE A 34 17.11 -6.00 3.33
C ILE A 34 18.32 -5.12 3.00
N THR A 35 18.80 -5.20 1.76
CA THR A 35 19.94 -4.42 1.26
C THR A 35 19.53 -3.35 0.26
N ARG A 36 18.32 -3.46 -0.29
CA ARG A 36 17.70 -2.49 -1.19
C ARG A 36 16.19 -2.65 -1.09
N SER A 37 15.47 -1.55 -1.26
CA SER A 37 14.04 -1.55 -1.45
C SER A 37 13.67 -0.48 -2.47
N GLU A 38 12.66 -0.77 -3.28
CA GLU A 38 12.15 0.12 -4.32
C GLU A 38 10.63 0.09 -4.27
N TYR A 39 10.04 1.25 -3.99
CA TYR A 39 8.60 1.42 -3.93
C TYR A 39 8.10 2.28 -5.08
N GLN A 40 7.04 1.81 -5.73
CA GLN A 40 6.31 2.53 -6.75
C GLN A 40 4.81 2.32 -6.55
N THR A 41 3.99 3.18 -7.13
CA THR A 41 2.53 2.98 -7.18
C THR A 41 2.08 3.08 -8.61
N GLU A 42 1.25 2.15 -9.05
CA GLU A 42 0.64 2.11 -10.37
C GLU A 42 -0.83 2.49 -10.26
N GLU A 43 -1.30 3.39 -11.11
CA GLU A 43 -2.70 3.79 -11.23
C GLU A 43 -3.52 2.67 -11.90
N SER A 44 -4.85 2.73 -11.82
CA SER A 44 -5.73 1.68 -12.37
C SER A 44 -5.66 1.53 -13.89
N ASP A 45 -5.09 2.50 -14.59
CA ASP A 45 -4.84 2.47 -16.03
C ASP A 45 -3.42 1.95 -16.40
N GLY A 46 -2.61 1.61 -15.40
CA GLY A 46 -1.24 1.09 -15.57
C GLY A 46 -0.16 2.17 -15.58
N HIS A 47 -0.49 3.45 -15.37
CA HIS A 47 0.51 4.52 -15.28
C HIS A 47 1.15 4.59 -13.89
N LEU A 48 2.46 4.80 -13.81
CA LEU A 48 3.13 4.99 -12.54
C LEU A 48 2.83 6.38 -11.97
N LYS A 49 2.58 6.45 -10.67
CA LYS A 49 2.56 7.71 -9.93
C LYS A 49 3.99 8.24 -9.84
N ASP A 50 4.36 9.14 -10.74
CA ASP A 50 5.70 9.72 -10.84
C ASP A 50 5.68 11.27 -10.88
N SER A 51 6.71 11.90 -11.44
CA SER A 51 6.78 13.37 -11.57
C SER A 51 5.65 13.99 -12.40
N ASP A 52 4.94 13.20 -13.20
CA ASP A 52 3.78 13.64 -13.98
C ASP A 52 2.44 13.36 -13.28
N TYR A 53 2.44 12.61 -12.18
CA TYR A 53 1.24 12.41 -11.38
C TYR A 53 0.65 13.74 -10.88
N GLY A 54 -0.64 13.95 -11.11
CA GLY A 54 -1.32 15.20 -10.83
C GLY A 54 -1.38 16.20 -12.00
N LYS A 55 -0.76 15.89 -13.13
CA LYS A 55 -0.89 16.64 -14.39
C LYS A 55 -1.98 16.04 -15.26
N ASP A 56 -2.45 16.81 -16.24
CA ASP A 56 -3.31 16.28 -17.31
C ASP A 56 -2.48 15.49 -18.34
N SER A 57 -3.15 14.89 -19.32
CA SER A 57 -2.51 14.13 -20.40
C SER A 57 -1.59 14.96 -21.31
N SER A 58 -1.63 16.30 -21.20
CA SER A 58 -0.73 17.22 -21.89
C SER A 58 0.45 17.67 -21.00
N GLY A 59 0.57 17.13 -19.78
CA GLY A 59 1.60 17.49 -18.82
C GLY A 59 1.35 18.84 -18.12
N LYS A 60 0.12 19.36 -18.13
CA LYS A 60 -0.21 20.62 -17.49
C LYS A 60 -0.84 20.41 -16.11
N VAL A 61 -0.40 21.21 -15.14
CA VAL A 61 -1.05 21.30 -13.83
C VAL A 61 -2.39 22.03 -14.00
N PHE A 62 -3.49 21.27 -13.96
CA PHE A 62 -4.84 21.81 -14.05
C PHE A 62 -5.44 22.14 -12.66
N ASN A 63 -4.96 21.47 -11.61
CA ASN A 63 -5.35 21.70 -10.22
C ASN A 63 -4.09 21.68 -9.35
N LYS A 64 -3.71 22.85 -8.82
CA LYS A 64 -2.49 22.99 -8.02
C LYS A 64 -2.56 22.22 -6.70
N ASP A 65 -3.69 22.26 -6.01
CA ASP A 65 -3.83 21.56 -4.71
C ASP A 65 -3.76 20.05 -4.89
N TYR A 66 -4.34 19.53 -5.98
CA TYR A 66 -4.23 18.13 -6.35
C TYR A 66 -2.79 17.76 -6.69
N TYR A 67 -2.14 18.55 -7.55
CA TYR A 67 -0.74 18.33 -7.93
C TYR A 67 0.21 18.37 -6.72
N ASP A 68 0.05 19.32 -5.80
CA ASP A 68 0.89 19.41 -4.61
C ASP A 68 0.71 18.17 -3.71
N ARG A 69 -0.51 17.62 -3.59
CA ARG A 69 -0.77 16.37 -2.86
C ARG A 69 -0.18 15.16 -3.58
N ALA A 70 -0.35 15.10 -4.90
CA ALA A 70 0.20 14.06 -5.75
C ALA A 70 1.73 13.98 -5.62
N GLN A 71 2.41 15.12 -5.72
CA GLN A 71 3.87 15.17 -5.62
C GLN A 71 4.37 14.85 -4.21
N LYS A 72 3.65 15.20 -3.15
CA LYS A 72 3.97 14.75 -1.78
C LYS A 72 3.93 13.23 -1.64
N ALA A 73 2.95 12.58 -2.26
CA ALA A 73 2.90 11.12 -2.29
C ALA A 73 4.14 10.55 -3.01
N VAL A 74 4.46 11.07 -4.19
CA VAL A 74 5.62 10.61 -4.99
C VAL A 74 6.94 10.80 -4.24
N GLU A 75 7.13 11.96 -3.60
CA GLU A 75 8.33 12.24 -2.80
C GLU A 75 8.47 11.26 -1.61
N SER A 76 7.35 10.86 -1.00
CA SER A 76 7.34 9.93 0.13
C SER A 76 7.85 8.52 -0.23
N PHE A 77 7.71 8.10 -1.49
CA PHE A 77 8.06 6.74 -1.93
C PHE A 77 9.54 6.42 -1.74
N ALA A 78 10.41 7.36 -2.12
CA ALA A 78 11.84 7.24 -1.94
C ALA A 78 12.22 7.25 -0.45
N GLN A 79 11.54 8.09 0.36
CA GLN A 79 11.80 8.19 1.79
C GLN A 79 11.42 6.91 2.53
N TYR A 80 10.28 6.30 2.21
CA TYR A 80 9.88 5.01 2.79
C TYR A 80 10.83 3.88 2.41
N SER A 81 11.21 3.80 1.14
CA SER A 81 12.17 2.81 0.67
C SER A 81 13.51 2.97 1.38
N GLN A 82 14.07 4.18 1.40
CA GLN A 82 15.32 4.46 2.09
C GLN A 82 15.25 4.07 3.57
N LYS A 83 14.19 4.49 4.27
CA LYS A 83 14.03 4.20 5.70
C LYS A 83 13.98 2.70 5.98
N LEU A 84 13.22 1.95 5.18
CA LEU A 84 13.13 0.49 5.32
C LEU A 84 14.47 -0.20 5.02
N THR A 85 15.22 0.26 4.02
CA THR A 85 16.55 -0.29 3.72
C THR A 85 17.55 -0.01 4.85
N GLU A 86 17.51 1.19 5.42
CA GLU A 86 18.40 1.60 6.51
C GLU A 86 18.13 0.84 7.81
N THR A 87 16.86 0.66 8.18
CA THR A 87 16.49 0.07 9.47
C THR A 87 16.27 -1.44 9.37
N GLY A 88 15.85 -1.95 8.21
CA GLY A 88 15.29 -3.29 8.08
C GLY A 88 14.02 -3.50 8.91
N ASP A 89 13.42 -2.44 9.43
CA ASP A 89 12.31 -2.46 10.38
C ASP A 89 11.20 -1.52 9.91
N LEU A 90 10.07 -2.12 9.54
CA LEU A 90 8.89 -1.42 9.05
C LEU A 90 8.25 -0.51 10.12
N THR A 91 8.41 -0.83 11.40
CA THR A 91 7.87 0.00 12.51
C THR A 91 8.59 1.34 12.65
N GLN A 92 9.76 1.49 12.00
CA GLN A 92 10.54 2.73 11.97
C GLN A 92 10.20 3.59 10.75
N VAL A 93 9.27 3.15 9.88
CA VAL A 93 8.84 3.90 8.71
C VAL A 93 7.60 4.70 9.07
N ASP A 94 7.82 5.93 9.56
CA ASP A 94 6.75 6.83 9.99
C ASP A 94 5.95 7.41 8.83
N VAL A 95 4.68 7.72 9.06
CA VAL A 95 3.83 8.42 8.09
C VAL A 95 4.39 9.82 7.78
N ILE A 96 4.33 10.22 6.50
CA ILE A 96 4.71 11.56 6.05
C ILE A 96 3.43 12.37 5.86
N SER A 97 3.42 13.62 6.34
CA SER A 97 2.24 14.48 6.27
C SER A 97 1.79 14.71 4.82
N GLY A 98 0.55 14.33 4.52
CA GLY A 98 -0.01 14.39 3.16
C GLY A 98 0.22 13.14 2.31
N ALA A 99 0.88 12.10 2.84
CA ALA A 99 1.17 10.84 2.16
C ALA A 99 0.55 9.62 2.88
N THR A 100 -0.56 9.80 3.60
CA THR A 100 -1.16 8.73 4.42
C THR A 100 -1.58 7.50 3.60
N VAL A 101 -2.14 7.70 2.40
CA VAL A 101 -2.50 6.60 1.47
C VAL A 101 -1.25 5.88 0.98
N ALA A 102 -0.23 6.62 0.55
CA ALA A 102 1.05 6.09 0.12
C ALA A 102 1.74 5.27 1.23
N HIS A 103 1.69 5.74 2.46
CA HIS A 103 2.24 5.04 3.63
C HIS A 103 1.53 3.70 3.86
N SER A 104 0.19 3.70 3.85
CA SER A 104 -0.59 2.47 4.02
C SER A 104 -0.27 1.43 2.95
N GLN A 105 -0.25 1.86 1.68
CA GLN A 105 0.08 0.98 0.57
C GLN A 105 1.52 0.45 0.68
N PHE A 106 2.47 1.30 1.07
CA PHE A 106 3.85 0.89 1.34
C PHE A 106 3.93 -0.17 2.44
N VAL A 107 3.24 0.03 3.58
CA VAL A 107 3.23 -0.92 4.69
C VAL A 107 2.66 -2.28 4.27
N GLN A 108 1.54 -2.28 3.54
CA GLN A 108 0.94 -3.52 3.03
C GLN A 108 1.89 -4.26 2.07
N ALA A 109 2.47 -3.54 1.11
CA ALA A 109 3.42 -4.08 0.15
C ALA A 109 4.68 -4.62 0.86
N ALA A 110 5.19 -3.91 1.87
CA ALA A 110 6.34 -4.32 2.67
C ALA A 110 6.08 -5.61 3.44
N ILE A 111 4.92 -5.72 4.09
CA ILE A 111 4.54 -6.92 4.84
C ILE A 111 4.46 -8.13 3.90
N ARG A 112 3.86 -7.97 2.71
CA ARG A 112 3.77 -9.03 1.71
C ARG A 112 5.16 -9.42 1.17
N ALA A 113 6.01 -8.45 0.84
CA ALA A 113 7.37 -8.69 0.35
C ALA A 113 8.24 -9.42 1.39
N ILE A 114 8.23 -8.95 2.64
CA ILE A 114 8.97 -9.56 3.75
C ILE A 114 8.43 -10.97 4.06
N SER A 115 7.11 -11.16 4.05
CA SER A 115 6.50 -12.48 4.25
C SER A 115 6.91 -13.46 3.15
N ALA A 116 6.90 -13.03 1.89
CA ALA A 116 7.37 -13.82 0.76
C ALA A 116 8.85 -14.21 0.94
N ALA A 117 9.68 -13.26 1.36
CA ALA A 117 11.09 -13.51 1.69
C ALA A 117 11.25 -14.54 2.80
N GLN A 118 10.41 -14.50 3.83
CA GLN A 118 10.38 -15.47 4.93
C GLN A 118 9.77 -16.83 4.54
N GLY A 119 9.21 -16.96 3.33
CA GLY A 119 8.53 -18.17 2.88
C GLY A 119 7.19 -18.40 3.58
N VAL A 120 6.56 -17.33 4.09
CA VAL A 120 5.23 -17.38 4.71
C VAL A 120 4.20 -16.94 3.68
N ASN A 121 3.21 -17.79 3.44
CA ASN A 121 2.09 -17.50 2.55
C ASN A 121 1.08 -16.60 3.29
N ASN A 122 1.27 -15.27 3.21
CA ASN A 122 0.49 -14.27 3.95
C ASN A 122 -0.44 -13.40 3.08
N ASP A 123 -0.73 -13.78 1.83
CA ASP A 123 -1.60 -12.99 0.95
C ASP A 123 -2.93 -12.61 1.64
N ALA A 124 -3.54 -13.55 2.37
CA ALA A 124 -4.78 -13.34 3.11
C ALA A 124 -4.64 -12.63 4.48
N SER A 125 -3.41 -12.49 5.02
CA SER A 125 -3.15 -11.83 6.31
C SER A 125 -2.97 -10.33 6.17
N ALA A 126 -2.42 -9.88 5.03
CA ALA A 126 -2.28 -8.45 4.71
C ALA A 126 -3.63 -7.74 4.55
N ASP A 127 -4.67 -8.45 4.09
CA ASP A 127 -6.04 -7.92 3.98
C ASP A 127 -6.70 -7.65 5.34
N LYS A 128 -6.19 -8.24 6.43
CA LYS A 128 -6.75 -8.12 7.78
C LYS A 128 -5.97 -7.18 8.68
N ILE A 129 -4.96 -6.49 8.16
CA ILE A 129 -4.19 -5.53 8.94
C ILE A 129 -5.04 -4.27 9.07
N ASP A 130 -5.69 -4.13 10.22
CA ASP A 130 -6.33 -2.89 10.65
C ASP A 130 -5.22 -1.85 10.89
N ILE A 131 -4.94 -1.04 9.86
CA ILE A 131 -4.03 0.09 9.96
C ILE A 131 -4.87 1.27 10.50
N PRO A 132 -4.57 1.81 11.70
CA PRO A 132 -5.34 2.91 12.26
C PRO A 132 -5.39 4.11 11.29
N GLY A 133 -6.59 4.51 10.87
CA GLY A 133 -6.80 5.59 9.91
C GLY A 133 -6.96 5.15 8.45
N LEU A 134 -7.06 3.85 8.19
CA LEU A 134 -7.33 3.27 6.88
C LEU A 134 -8.78 2.78 6.83
N ASN A 135 -9.65 3.46 6.07
CA ASN A 135 -10.89 2.87 5.60
C ASN A 135 -10.56 1.90 4.46
N THR A 136 -10.02 0.71 4.75
CA THR A 136 -10.10 -0.36 3.77
C THR A 136 -11.57 -0.68 3.60
N GLY A 137 -12.13 -0.44 2.42
CA GLY A 137 -13.50 -0.75 2.09
C GLY A 137 -13.77 -2.26 2.18
N THR A 138 -13.97 -2.75 3.40
CA THR A 138 -14.60 -4.02 3.73
C THR A 138 -15.57 -3.85 4.89
N GLU A 139 -16.29 -2.72 4.94
CA GLU A 139 -17.65 -2.70 5.49
C GLU A 139 -18.64 -2.83 4.33
N SER A 140 -18.63 -4.00 3.72
CA SER A 140 -19.79 -4.54 2.99
C SER A 140 -20.26 -5.77 3.74
N THR A 141 -20.74 -5.57 4.96
CA THR A 141 -21.54 -6.56 5.67
C THR A 141 -22.56 -5.79 6.51
N ASP A 142 -23.53 -5.18 5.84
CA ASP A 142 -24.89 -5.11 6.40
C ASP A 142 -25.76 -6.16 5.69
N PRO A 143 -25.88 -7.37 6.25
CA PRO A 143 -27.00 -8.24 6.02
C PRO A 143 -27.99 -8.05 7.18
N THR A 144 -28.72 -6.94 7.18
CA THR A 144 -30.00 -6.84 7.88
C THR A 144 -31.11 -6.50 6.90
N LEU A 145 -31.17 -7.26 5.81
CA LEU A 145 -32.42 -7.55 5.10
C LEU A 145 -33.01 -8.83 5.68
N ASP A 146 -33.61 -8.74 6.86
CA ASP A 146 -34.86 -9.44 7.22
C ASP A 146 -35.29 -9.00 8.63
N GLU A 147 -36.40 -8.28 8.71
CA GLU A 147 -37.45 -8.38 9.75
C GLU A 147 -38.32 -7.11 9.67
N ASP A 148 -39.32 -7.13 8.80
CA ASP A 148 -40.71 -6.80 9.11
C ASP A 148 -41.50 -6.46 7.83
N LEU A 149 -41.77 -7.50 7.03
CA LEU A 149 -43.02 -7.54 6.29
C LEU A 149 -43.88 -8.61 6.95
N GLY A 150 -44.57 -8.21 8.02
CA GLY A 150 -45.71 -8.93 8.58
C GLY A 150 -46.76 -9.23 7.52
N GLY A 151 -46.59 -10.35 6.84
CA GLY A 151 -47.66 -11.05 6.13
C GLY A 151 -48.54 -11.75 7.16
N SER A 152 -49.61 -11.08 7.60
CA SER A 152 -50.75 -11.79 8.16
C SER A 152 -51.78 -11.98 7.06
N THR A 153 -51.77 -13.15 6.44
CA THR A 153 -52.92 -13.71 5.77
C THR A 153 -53.67 -14.58 6.77
N ASN A 154 -54.85 -14.13 7.21
CA ASN A 154 -56.09 -14.91 7.21
C ASN A 154 -57.30 -14.00 7.41
#